data_AF-A0AAW2AU48-F1
#
_entry.id   AF-A0AAW2AU48-F1
#
_cell.length_a   1.000
_cell.length_b   1.000
_cell.length_c   1.000
_cell.angle_alpha   90.00
_cell.angle_beta   90.00
_cell.angle_gamma   90.00
#
_symmetry.space_group_name_H-M   'P 1'
#
loop_
_entity.id
_entity.type
_entity.pdbx_description
1 polymer ?
#
loop_
_entity_poly.entity_id
_entity_poly.type
_entity_poly.pdbx_seq_one_letter_code
_entity_poly.pdbx_strand_id
1 'polypeptide(L)'
;MLQQEHAEHFGGAQLAVVGSCGLHTLHNAVKCGFTDWHMEKFLRALHTIFHNVPARREDFCNLTKSKIFALPFCGHRWVENLPVAERALVIWPDMMKYVEAVSTKKLPNPGTSSYDTIAAATKDPLILAKLHFFMAVCRSVTPFLTRYQTDEPVLPFIGNDLAELLKSLLRRFIKQELLNDATPQHLVRLDVSDMQSRVHLRAVDIGIGAEAAIKVFRKYIMCDQTAPGVPVVRPVYSAPHWIEGKRRERKLFT
;
A
#
# COMPACT_ATOMS: atom_id res chain seq x y z
N MET A 1 -31.67 25.46 12.40
CA MET A 1 -31.74 25.26 13.88
C MET A 1 -30.34 25.28 14.48
N LEU A 2 -29.53 24.21 14.34
CA LEU A 2 -28.19 24.13 14.95
C LEU A 2 -27.24 25.34 14.74
N GLN A 3 -27.12 25.89 13.52
CA GLN A 3 -26.24 27.06 13.29
C GLN A 3 -26.74 28.35 13.93
N GLN A 4 -28.06 28.53 14.03
CA GLN A 4 -28.67 29.74 14.56
C GLN A 4 -28.55 29.77 16.10
N GLU A 5 -28.80 28.62 16.73
CA GLU A 5 -28.61 28.39 18.17
C GLU A 5 -27.13 28.53 18.60
N HIS A 6 -26.18 28.11 17.76
CA HIS A 6 -24.75 28.28 18.04
C HIS A 6 -24.30 29.73 17.85
N ALA A 7 -24.83 30.44 16.84
CA ALA A 7 -24.48 31.85 16.61
C ALA A 7 -24.85 32.73 17.82
N GLU A 8 -25.98 32.48 18.47
CA GLU A 8 -26.40 33.19 19.69
C GLU A 8 -25.45 32.92 20.87
N HIS A 9 -24.97 31.68 21.03
CA HIS A 9 -24.03 31.32 22.10
C HIS A 9 -22.60 31.85 21.89
N PHE A 10 -22.18 32.07 20.65
CA PHE A 10 -20.82 32.52 20.31
C PHE A 10 -20.77 33.96 19.77
N GLY A 11 -21.69 34.83 20.20
CA GLY A 11 -21.61 36.27 19.92
C GLY A 11 -21.77 36.64 18.44
N GLY A 12 -22.57 35.89 17.70
CA GLY A 12 -22.81 36.08 16.27
C GLY A 12 -21.80 35.35 15.36
N ALA A 13 -20.86 34.58 15.91
CA ALA A 13 -19.92 33.79 15.11
C ALA A 13 -20.64 32.66 14.35
N GLN A 14 -20.34 32.52 13.06
CA GLN A 14 -20.88 31.45 12.22
C GLN A 14 -19.87 30.31 12.06
N LEU A 15 -20.34 29.06 12.15
CA LEU A 15 -19.53 27.88 11.85
C LEU A 15 -19.14 27.85 10.37
N ALA A 16 -17.87 27.59 10.09
CA ALA A 16 -17.40 27.36 8.73
C ALA A 16 -18.05 26.07 8.16
N VAL A 17 -18.74 26.21 7.02
CA VAL A 17 -19.33 25.07 6.32
C VAL A 17 -18.27 24.43 5.43
N VAL A 18 -17.69 23.34 5.91
CA VAL A 18 -16.55 22.66 5.27
C VAL A 18 -16.94 21.58 4.26
N GLY A 19 -18.24 21.24 4.18
CA GLY A 19 -18.74 20.17 3.32
C GLY A 19 -18.36 18.77 3.83
N SER A 20 -17.99 17.88 2.90
CA SER A 20 -17.61 16.49 3.22
C SER A 20 -16.23 16.39 3.88
N CYS A 21 -16.00 15.34 4.66
CA CYS A 21 -14.70 15.06 5.27
C CYS A 21 -13.60 14.82 4.23
N GLY A 22 -12.63 15.75 4.13
CA GLY A 22 -11.51 15.65 3.18
C GLY A 22 -10.63 14.40 3.35
N LEU A 23 -10.57 13.82 4.56
CA LEU A 23 -9.83 12.58 4.81
C LEU A 23 -10.47 11.37 4.14
N HIS A 24 -11.81 11.30 4.11
CA HIS A 24 -12.51 10.24 3.38
C HIS A 24 -12.21 10.32 1.88
N THR A 25 -12.16 11.54 1.32
CA THR A 25 -11.76 11.75 -0.08
C THR A 25 -10.35 11.24 -0.35
N LEU A 26 -9.40 11.48 0.57
CA LEU A 26 -8.02 10.99 0.44
C LEU A 26 -7.93 9.46 0.48
N HIS A 27 -8.66 8.81 1.40
CA HIS A 27 -8.75 7.35 1.44
C HIS A 27 -9.33 6.78 0.14
N ASN A 28 -10.38 7.40 -0.40
CA ASN A 28 -10.98 7.00 -1.66
C ASN A 28 -10.06 7.24 -2.86
N ALA A 29 -9.29 8.33 -2.87
CA ALA A 29 -8.30 8.59 -3.92
C ALA A 29 -7.23 7.50 -3.95
N VAL A 30 -6.71 7.10 -2.78
CA VAL A 30 -5.75 5.98 -2.67
C VAL A 30 -6.39 4.67 -3.12
N LYS A 31 -7.63 4.38 -2.69
CA LYS A 31 -8.38 3.20 -3.19
C LYS A 31 -8.47 3.17 -4.70
N CYS A 32 -8.92 4.27 -5.32
CA CYS A 32 -9.07 4.37 -6.77
C CYS A 32 -7.73 4.13 -7.48
N GLY A 33 -6.64 4.75 -7.01
CA GLY A 33 -5.31 4.59 -7.62
C GLY A 33 -4.74 3.17 -7.61
N PHE A 34 -5.26 2.27 -6.77
CA PHE A 34 -4.77 0.88 -6.64
C PHE A 34 -5.82 -0.19 -7.02
N THR A 35 -6.97 0.22 -7.56
CA THR A 35 -8.06 -0.69 -7.89
C THR A 35 -7.67 -1.67 -9.02
N ASP A 36 -6.99 -1.19 -10.06
CA ASP A 36 -6.55 -1.99 -11.21
C ASP A 36 -5.52 -3.06 -10.84
N TRP A 37 -4.77 -2.84 -9.77
CA TRP A 37 -3.82 -3.84 -9.25
C TRP A 37 -4.47 -4.84 -8.30
N HIS A 38 -5.77 -4.69 -8.04
CA HIS A 38 -6.55 -5.54 -7.14
C HIS A 38 -5.88 -5.71 -5.76
N MET A 39 -5.22 -4.66 -5.27
CA MET A 39 -4.42 -4.71 -4.04
C MET A 39 -5.25 -5.10 -2.82
N GLU A 40 -6.48 -4.60 -2.72
CA GLU A 40 -7.44 -4.99 -1.68
C GLU A 40 -7.76 -6.49 -1.73
N LYS A 41 -8.05 -7.03 -2.92
CA LYS A 41 -8.38 -8.45 -3.09
C LYS A 41 -7.21 -9.33 -2.64
N PHE A 42 -6.00 -8.96 -3.03
CA PHE A 42 -4.77 -9.64 -2.65
C PHE A 42 -4.53 -9.62 -1.12
N LEU A 43 -4.52 -8.43 -0.51
CA LEU A 43 -4.24 -8.28 0.93
C LEU A 43 -5.32 -8.95 1.79
N ARG A 44 -6.59 -8.87 1.38
CA ARG A 44 -7.69 -9.60 2.05
C ARG A 44 -7.51 -11.11 1.95
N ALA A 45 -7.16 -11.63 0.77
CA ALA A 45 -6.99 -13.06 0.56
C ALA A 45 -5.93 -13.67 1.50
N LEU A 46 -4.81 -12.97 1.70
CA LEU A 46 -3.74 -13.39 2.61
C LEU A 46 -4.22 -13.60 4.06
N HIS A 47 -5.18 -12.80 4.53
CA HIS A 47 -5.78 -12.98 5.85
C HIS A 47 -6.86 -14.06 5.84
N THR A 48 -7.79 -13.98 4.88
CA THR A 48 -8.98 -14.83 4.81
C THR A 48 -8.63 -16.31 4.69
N ILE A 49 -7.56 -16.67 3.98
CA ILE A 49 -7.18 -18.08 3.79
C ILE A 49 -6.92 -18.82 5.11
N PHE A 50 -6.50 -18.11 6.16
CA PHE A 50 -6.25 -18.70 7.48
C PHE A 50 -7.23 -18.22 8.55
N HIS A 51 -8.16 -17.31 8.24
CA HIS A 51 -9.10 -16.81 9.23
C HIS A 51 -10.16 -17.87 9.56
N ASN A 52 -10.33 -18.19 10.85
CA ASN A 52 -11.27 -19.22 11.35
C ASN A 52 -11.12 -20.61 10.72
N VAL A 53 -9.91 -20.98 10.25
CA VAL A 53 -9.64 -22.32 9.69
C VAL A 53 -8.42 -22.94 10.39
N PRO A 54 -8.60 -23.64 11.53
CA PRO A 54 -7.50 -24.15 12.35
C PRO A 54 -6.64 -25.20 11.65
N ALA A 55 -7.23 -26.15 10.91
CA ALA A 55 -6.48 -27.18 10.19
C ALA A 55 -5.49 -26.58 9.17
N ARG A 56 -5.94 -25.61 8.37
CA ARG A 56 -5.04 -24.92 7.41
C ARG A 56 -3.95 -24.11 8.10
N ARG A 57 -4.25 -23.52 9.27
CA ARG A 57 -3.22 -22.82 10.06
C ARG A 57 -2.17 -23.78 10.56
N GLU A 58 -2.57 -24.95 11.04
CA GLU A 58 -1.68 -26.00 11.50
C GLU A 58 -0.78 -26.48 10.36
N ASP A 59 -1.34 -26.80 9.19
CA ASP A 59 -0.58 -27.15 7.98
C ASP A 59 0.46 -26.09 7.62
N PHE A 60 0.04 -24.81 7.60
CA PHE A 60 0.93 -23.69 7.32
C PHE A 60 2.06 -23.58 8.35
N CYS A 61 1.76 -23.67 9.64
CA CYS A 61 2.75 -23.61 10.71
C CYS A 61 3.74 -24.78 10.63
N ASN A 62 3.24 -25.99 10.36
CA ASN A 62 4.05 -27.20 10.27
C ASN A 62 4.99 -27.15 9.07
N LEU A 63 4.51 -26.64 7.94
CA LEU A 63 5.30 -26.48 6.72
C LEU A 63 6.37 -25.37 6.84
N THR A 64 5.99 -24.20 7.35
CA THR A 64 6.83 -22.98 7.28
C THR A 64 7.64 -22.75 8.55
N LYS A 65 7.25 -23.40 9.66
CA LYS A 65 7.73 -23.15 11.03
C LYS A 65 7.43 -21.73 11.53
N SER A 66 6.62 -20.97 10.81
CA SER A 66 6.22 -19.61 11.15
C SER A 66 4.83 -19.60 11.79
N LYS A 67 4.66 -18.76 12.82
CA LYS A 67 3.36 -18.43 13.43
C LYS A 67 2.89 -17.02 13.08
N ILE A 68 3.53 -16.40 12.08
CA ILE A 68 3.23 -15.04 11.64
C ILE A 68 2.21 -15.11 10.50
N PHE A 69 1.05 -14.46 10.70
CA PHE A 69 -0.04 -14.43 9.72
C PHE A 69 -0.31 -13.01 9.21
N ALA A 70 -1.05 -12.89 8.11
CA ALA A 70 -1.51 -11.61 7.59
C ALA A 70 -2.42 -10.88 8.58
N LEU A 71 -2.47 -9.56 8.47
CA LEU A 71 -3.40 -8.71 9.22
C LEU A 71 -4.68 -8.48 8.42
N PRO A 72 -5.83 -8.22 9.08
CA PRO A 72 -7.07 -7.89 8.39
C PRO A 72 -6.98 -6.54 7.67
N PHE A 73 -7.50 -6.47 6.44
CA PHE A 73 -7.54 -5.25 5.63
C PHE A 73 -8.87 -4.48 5.83
N CYS A 74 -8.77 -3.17 6.06
CA CYS A 74 -9.92 -2.27 6.20
C CYS A 74 -10.26 -1.56 4.87
N GLY A 75 -11.43 -1.84 4.30
CA GLY A 75 -11.85 -1.33 2.98
C GLY A 75 -12.18 0.16 2.94
N HIS A 76 -12.47 0.77 4.08
CA HIS A 76 -12.82 2.18 4.20
C HIS A 76 -11.63 3.05 4.64
N ARG A 77 -10.54 2.44 5.13
CA ARG A 77 -9.35 3.13 5.67
C ARG A 77 -8.08 2.70 4.96
N TRP A 78 -8.02 2.95 3.65
CA TRP A 78 -6.96 2.44 2.77
C TRP A 78 -5.53 2.76 3.22
N VAL A 79 -5.25 4.01 3.58
CA VAL A 79 -3.91 4.45 4.01
C VAL A 79 -3.48 3.82 5.34
N GLU A 80 -4.43 3.55 6.25
CA GLU A 80 -4.16 2.90 7.53
C GLU A 80 -3.76 1.42 7.36
N ASN A 81 -3.92 0.84 6.16
CA ASN A 81 -3.48 -0.53 5.86
C ASN A 81 -1.97 -0.65 5.59
N LEU A 82 -1.16 0.38 5.84
CA LEU A 82 0.30 0.28 5.71
C LEU A 82 0.89 -0.90 6.52
N PRO A 83 0.51 -1.15 7.79
CA PRO A 83 0.98 -2.33 8.53
C PRO A 83 0.51 -3.66 7.92
N VAL A 84 -0.64 -3.68 7.24
CA VAL A 84 -1.15 -4.88 6.54
C VAL A 84 -0.24 -5.23 5.36
N ALA A 85 0.17 -4.24 4.58
CA ALA A 85 1.12 -4.40 3.49
C ALA A 85 2.54 -4.77 3.98
N GLU A 86 3.01 -4.16 5.07
CA GLU A 86 4.28 -4.53 5.71
C GLU A 86 4.25 -5.99 6.18
N ARG A 87 3.15 -6.43 6.80
CA ARG A 87 2.98 -7.83 7.18
C ARG A 87 2.94 -8.75 5.97
N ALA A 88 2.28 -8.35 4.89
CA ALA A 88 2.22 -9.13 3.66
C ALA A 88 3.61 -9.43 3.09
N LEU A 89 4.54 -8.46 3.12
CA LEU A 89 5.93 -8.68 2.72
C LEU A 89 6.63 -9.72 3.60
N VAL A 90 6.45 -9.64 4.92
CA VAL A 90 7.09 -10.56 5.87
C VAL A 90 6.64 -12.00 5.64
N ILE A 91 5.34 -12.23 5.40
CA ILE A 91 4.80 -13.58 5.22
C ILE A 91 4.93 -14.12 3.79
N TRP A 92 5.29 -13.27 2.82
CA TRP A 92 5.27 -13.65 1.41
C TRP A 92 6.12 -14.89 1.08
N PRO A 93 7.34 -15.06 1.60
CA PRO A 93 8.16 -16.24 1.32
C PRO A 93 7.50 -17.53 1.83
N ASP A 94 6.90 -17.48 3.01
CA ASP A 94 6.18 -18.62 3.60
C ASP A 94 4.89 -18.93 2.84
N MET A 95 4.20 -17.89 2.33
CA MET A 95 3.05 -18.05 1.46
C MET A 95 3.42 -18.73 0.13
N MET A 96 4.58 -18.40 -0.44
CA MET A 96 5.06 -19.09 -1.65
C MET A 96 5.31 -20.58 -1.38
N LYS A 97 5.94 -20.95 -0.26
CA LYS A 97 6.12 -22.35 0.15
C LYS A 97 4.77 -23.07 0.31
N TYR A 98 3.79 -22.39 0.91
CA TYR A 98 2.44 -22.94 1.08
C TYR A 98 1.75 -23.21 -0.27
N VAL A 99 1.79 -22.24 -1.19
CA VAL A 99 1.23 -22.43 -2.55
C VAL A 99 1.95 -23.56 -3.29
N GLU A 100 3.28 -23.65 -3.16
CA GLU A 100 4.08 -24.73 -3.74
C GLU A 100 3.68 -26.11 -3.18
N ALA A 101 3.56 -26.25 -1.85
CA ALA A 101 3.14 -27.49 -1.20
C ALA A 101 1.74 -27.94 -1.65
N VAL A 102 0.81 -27.00 -1.84
CA VAL A 102 -0.52 -27.32 -2.40
C VAL A 102 -0.41 -27.74 -3.87
N SER A 103 0.38 -27.02 -4.69
CA SER A 103 0.55 -27.34 -6.11
C SER A 103 1.20 -28.70 -6.36
N THR A 104 2.11 -29.11 -5.46
CA THR A 104 2.79 -30.41 -5.46
C THR A 104 2.02 -31.50 -4.72
N LYS A 105 0.76 -31.23 -4.32
CA LYS A 105 -0.14 -32.14 -3.61
C LYS A 105 0.39 -32.65 -2.26
N LYS A 106 1.38 -31.97 -1.67
CA LYS A 106 1.84 -32.23 -0.28
C LYS A 106 0.83 -31.75 0.76
N LEU A 107 0.04 -30.74 0.42
CA LEU A 107 -1.07 -30.24 1.22
C LEU A 107 -2.37 -30.27 0.40
N PRO A 108 -3.55 -30.43 1.04
CA PRO A 108 -4.82 -30.36 0.35
C PRO A 108 -5.06 -28.97 -0.23
N ASN A 109 -5.69 -28.92 -1.41
CA ASN A 109 -6.09 -27.64 -2.00
C ASN A 109 -7.26 -27.05 -1.20
N PRO A 110 -7.17 -25.80 -0.72
CA PRO A 110 -8.26 -25.16 0.02
C PRO A 110 -9.56 -25.00 -0.76
N GLY A 111 -9.52 -24.95 -2.11
CA GLY A 111 -10.70 -24.76 -2.96
C GLY A 111 -11.42 -23.43 -2.72
N THR A 112 -10.69 -22.37 -2.34
CA THR A 112 -11.26 -21.06 -1.99
C THR A 112 -10.80 -19.97 -2.94
N SER A 113 -11.66 -18.97 -3.17
CA SER A 113 -11.30 -17.77 -3.95
C SER A 113 -10.11 -17.01 -3.37
N SER A 114 -9.88 -17.08 -2.05
CA SER A 114 -8.67 -16.54 -1.41
C SER A 114 -7.42 -17.28 -1.86
N TYR A 115 -7.46 -18.62 -1.92
CA TYR A 115 -6.33 -19.40 -2.43
C TYR A 115 -6.06 -19.09 -3.91
N ASP A 116 -7.11 -19.04 -4.73
CA ASP A 116 -6.98 -18.72 -6.17
C ASP A 116 -6.34 -17.35 -6.39
N THR A 117 -6.74 -16.36 -5.58
CA THR A 117 -6.16 -15.00 -5.61
C THR A 117 -4.67 -15.03 -5.28
N ILE A 118 -4.29 -15.76 -4.22
CA ILE A 118 -2.88 -15.87 -3.81
C ILE A 118 -2.08 -16.64 -4.87
N ALA A 119 -2.60 -17.75 -5.38
CA ALA A 119 -1.96 -18.55 -6.43
C ALA A 119 -1.81 -17.78 -7.75
N ALA A 120 -2.74 -16.90 -8.09
CA ALA A 120 -2.59 -15.97 -9.20
C ALA A 120 -1.52 -14.91 -8.92
N ALA A 121 -1.51 -14.35 -7.70
CA ALA A 121 -0.52 -13.35 -7.29
C ALA A 121 0.91 -13.91 -7.30
N THR A 122 1.13 -15.19 -6.99
CA THR A 122 2.47 -15.79 -7.15
C THR A 122 2.93 -15.79 -8.60
N LYS A 123 2.03 -15.84 -9.58
CA LYS A 123 2.36 -15.80 -11.02
C LYS A 123 2.64 -14.39 -11.52
N ASP A 124 2.27 -13.35 -10.77
CA ASP A 124 2.58 -11.96 -11.11
C ASP A 124 4.01 -11.61 -10.68
N PRO A 125 4.96 -11.43 -11.61
CA PRO A 125 6.34 -11.13 -11.27
C PRO A 125 6.51 -9.76 -10.57
N LEU A 126 5.54 -8.86 -10.71
CA LEU A 126 5.59 -7.51 -10.19
C LEU A 126 4.80 -7.34 -8.89
N ILE A 127 4.21 -8.39 -8.32
CA ILE A 127 3.35 -8.27 -7.13
C ILE A 127 4.06 -7.57 -5.96
N LEU A 128 5.33 -7.90 -5.72
CA LEU A 128 6.11 -7.26 -4.66
C LEU A 128 6.49 -5.82 -4.99
N ALA A 129 6.77 -5.52 -6.26
CA ALA A 129 7.02 -4.15 -6.70
C ALA A 129 5.75 -3.28 -6.52
N LYS A 130 4.58 -3.81 -6.90
CA LYS A 130 3.27 -3.18 -6.69
C LYS A 130 2.99 -2.95 -5.21
N LEU A 131 3.27 -3.94 -4.36
CA LEU A 131 3.09 -3.83 -2.91
C LEU A 131 4.03 -2.78 -2.29
N HIS A 132 5.30 -2.74 -2.71
CA HIS A 132 6.24 -1.72 -2.26
C HIS A 132 5.84 -0.32 -2.73
N PHE A 133 5.36 -0.16 -3.96
CA PHE A 133 4.87 1.12 -4.45
C PHE A 133 3.62 1.58 -3.69
N PHE A 134 2.68 0.66 -3.41
CA PHE A 134 1.55 0.92 -2.52
C PHE A 134 2.00 1.46 -1.16
N MET A 135 2.97 0.80 -0.53
CA MET A 135 3.53 1.25 0.74
C MET A 135 4.23 2.62 0.64
N ALA A 136 4.92 2.90 -0.47
CA ALA A 136 5.56 4.20 -0.69
C ALA A 136 4.52 5.33 -0.76
N VAL A 137 3.42 5.13 -1.49
CA VAL A 137 2.30 6.09 -1.56
C VAL A 137 1.64 6.26 -0.19
N CYS A 138 1.30 5.16 0.51
CA CYS A 138 0.70 5.26 1.84
C CYS A 138 1.59 6.02 2.84
N ARG A 139 2.91 5.81 2.78
CA ARG A 139 3.87 6.55 3.62
C ARG A 139 3.94 8.03 3.29
N SER A 140 3.83 8.42 2.02
CA SER A 140 3.74 9.83 1.63
C SER A 140 2.46 10.49 2.17
N VAL A 141 1.37 9.73 2.28
CA VAL A 141 0.06 10.23 2.74
C VAL A 141 -0.08 10.22 4.27
N THR A 142 0.64 9.35 4.97
CA THR A 142 0.49 9.15 6.43
C THR A 142 0.67 10.44 7.25
N PRO A 143 1.68 11.31 7.03
CA PRO A 143 1.85 12.54 7.81
C PRO A 143 0.65 13.48 7.70
N PHE A 144 0.04 13.56 6.51
CA PHE A 144 -1.19 14.33 6.31
C PHE A 144 -2.32 13.75 7.16
N LEU A 145 -2.58 12.44 7.07
CA LEU A 145 -3.63 11.83 7.88
C LEU A 145 -3.42 12.02 9.38
N THR A 146 -2.21 11.78 9.89
CA THR A 146 -1.90 11.95 11.31
C THR A 146 -2.12 13.39 11.78
N ARG A 147 -1.81 14.39 10.95
CA ARG A 147 -2.03 15.79 11.29
C ARG A 147 -3.52 16.15 11.38
N TYR A 148 -4.34 15.64 10.46
CA TYR A 148 -5.75 16.02 10.33
C TYR A 148 -6.71 15.06 11.08
N GLN A 149 -6.21 14.00 11.69
CA GLN A 149 -6.94 13.08 12.58
C GLN A 149 -6.70 13.43 14.06
N THR A 150 -6.76 14.71 14.40
CA THR A 150 -6.60 15.22 15.78
C THR A 150 -7.72 16.21 16.09
N ASP A 151 -7.88 16.54 17.38
CA ASP A 151 -8.81 17.58 17.84
C ASP A 151 -8.23 19.00 17.73
N GLU A 152 -7.01 19.14 17.20
CA GLU A 152 -6.38 20.45 17.01
C GLU A 152 -7.09 21.23 15.88
N PRO A 153 -7.17 22.57 15.97
CA PRO A 153 -7.85 23.41 14.96
C PRO A 153 -7.00 23.58 13.69
N VAL A 154 -6.56 22.47 13.08
CA VAL A 154 -5.67 22.45 11.92
C VAL A 154 -6.38 22.66 10.58
N LEU A 155 -7.72 22.67 10.59
CA LEU A 155 -8.53 22.78 9.38
C LEU A 155 -8.15 23.95 8.44
N PRO A 156 -7.80 25.15 8.92
CA PRO A 156 -7.39 26.26 8.04
C PRO A 156 -6.19 25.94 7.14
N PHE A 157 -5.37 24.95 7.50
CA PHE A 157 -4.16 24.58 6.75
C PHE A 157 -4.40 23.51 5.67
N ILE A 158 -5.59 22.89 5.65
CA ILE A 158 -5.85 21.67 4.86
C ILE A 158 -5.62 21.86 3.36
N GLY A 159 -5.98 23.01 2.80
CA GLY A 159 -5.83 23.28 1.37
C GLY A 159 -4.36 23.36 0.95
N ASN A 160 -3.54 24.06 1.73
CA ASN A 160 -2.11 24.21 1.46
C ASN A 160 -1.36 22.88 1.66
N ASP A 161 -1.64 22.18 2.76
CA ASP A 161 -1.02 20.89 3.04
C ASP A 161 -1.40 19.83 1.99
N LEU A 162 -2.64 19.86 1.50
CA LEU A 162 -3.09 18.95 0.45
C LEU A 162 -2.41 19.26 -0.89
N ALA A 163 -2.21 20.53 -1.22
CA ALA A 163 -1.46 20.93 -2.41
C ALA A 163 0.00 20.46 -2.35
N GLU A 164 0.66 20.59 -1.19
CA GLU A 164 2.02 20.08 -1.01
C GLU A 164 2.11 18.55 -1.04
N LEU A 165 1.11 17.85 -0.48
CA LEU A 165 0.99 16.40 -0.61
C LEU A 165 0.83 15.98 -2.09
N LEU A 166 -0.05 16.65 -2.84
CA LEU A 166 -0.25 16.40 -4.26
C LEU A 166 1.03 16.64 -5.06
N LYS A 167 1.74 17.76 -4.83
CA LYS A 167 3.04 18.02 -5.45
C LYS A 167 4.04 16.90 -5.13
N SER A 168 4.12 16.45 -3.87
CA SER A 168 5.00 15.35 -3.47
C SER A 168 4.71 14.06 -4.24
N LEU A 169 3.44 13.70 -4.40
CA LEU A 169 3.05 12.51 -5.15
C LEU A 169 3.30 12.67 -6.66
N LEU A 170 2.97 13.83 -7.24
CA LEU A 170 3.13 14.11 -8.66
C LEU A 170 4.60 14.19 -9.09
N ARG A 171 5.51 14.71 -8.24
CA ARG A 171 6.96 14.76 -8.52
C ARG A 171 7.57 13.41 -8.87
N ARG A 172 6.92 12.30 -8.50
CA ARG A 172 7.33 10.94 -8.88
C ARG A 172 7.23 10.67 -10.39
N PHE A 173 6.34 11.39 -11.08
CA PHE A 173 5.94 11.12 -12.47
C PHE A 173 5.93 12.35 -13.37
N ILE A 174 5.80 13.55 -12.80
CA ILE A 174 5.64 14.83 -13.50
C ILE A 174 6.90 15.67 -13.31
N LYS A 175 7.32 16.37 -14.38
CA LYS A 175 8.49 17.25 -14.35
C LYS A 175 8.36 18.32 -13.28
N GLN A 176 9.44 18.54 -12.53
CA GLN A 176 9.46 19.45 -11.40
C GLN A 176 9.15 20.91 -11.80
N GLU A 177 9.55 21.32 -13.00
CA GLU A 177 9.26 22.65 -13.57
C GLU A 177 7.77 22.98 -13.62
N LEU A 178 6.91 21.97 -13.80
CA LEU A 178 5.44 22.14 -13.83
C LEU A 178 4.83 22.21 -12.43
N LEU A 179 5.58 21.87 -11.38
CA LEU A 179 5.06 21.72 -10.01
C LEU A 179 5.55 22.80 -9.04
N ASN A 180 6.73 23.39 -9.28
CA ASN A 180 7.35 24.36 -8.36
C ASN A 180 6.42 25.56 -8.08
N ASP A 181 5.88 26.16 -9.12
CA ASP A 181 5.02 27.35 -9.03
C ASP A 181 3.53 27.02 -9.21
N ALA A 182 3.16 25.74 -9.12
CA ALA A 182 1.78 25.31 -9.28
C ALA A 182 0.93 25.74 -8.07
N THR A 183 -0.10 26.53 -8.34
CA THR A 183 -1.17 26.84 -7.39
C THR A 183 -2.07 25.61 -7.20
N PRO A 184 -2.86 25.53 -6.10
CA PRO A 184 -3.84 24.46 -5.94
C PRO A 184 -4.79 24.31 -7.14
N GLN A 185 -5.22 25.42 -7.74
CA GLN A 185 -6.09 25.42 -8.92
C GLN A 185 -5.39 24.85 -10.16
N HIS A 186 -4.10 25.13 -10.34
CA HIS A 186 -3.30 24.54 -11.41
C HIS A 186 -3.13 23.04 -11.20
N LEU A 187 -2.85 22.58 -9.98
CA LEU A 187 -2.70 21.15 -9.66
C LEU A 187 -3.95 20.34 -9.99
N VAL A 188 -5.13 20.87 -9.71
CA VAL A 188 -6.42 20.18 -10.00
C VAL A 188 -6.68 20.06 -11.50
N ARG A 189 -6.15 20.98 -12.31
CA ARG A 189 -6.33 21.01 -13.78
C ARG A 189 -5.17 20.41 -14.56
N LEU A 190 -4.13 19.95 -13.86
CA LEU A 190 -2.95 19.39 -14.49
C LEU A 190 -3.31 18.10 -15.24
N ASP A 191 -3.08 18.08 -16.55
CA ASP A 191 -3.24 16.85 -17.32
C ASP A 191 -2.03 15.92 -17.08
N VAL A 192 -2.24 14.93 -16.22
CA VAL A 192 -1.24 13.88 -15.93
C VAL A 192 -1.10 12.85 -17.07
N SER A 193 -1.95 12.92 -18.10
CA SER A 193 -1.91 12.06 -19.27
C SER A 193 -0.91 12.54 -20.32
N ASP A 194 -0.63 13.84 -20.35
CA ASP A 194 0.33 14.43 -21.27
C ASP A 194 1.74 13.88 -21.06
N MET A 195 2.28 13.24 -22.10
CA MET A 195 3.61 12.65 -22.06
C MET A 195 4.72 13.70 -21.99
N GLN A 196 4.50 14.91 -22.50
CA GLN A 196 5.49 16.00 -22.41
C GLN A 196 5.63 16.53 -20.99
N SER A 197 4.58 16.42 -20.19
CA SER A 197 4.57 16.79 -18.78
C SER A 197 5.24 15.76 -17.85
N ARG A 198 5.46 14.53 -18.35
CA ARG A 198 6.04 13.43 -17.55
C ARG A 198 7.56 13.46 -17.52
N VAL A 199 8.12 12.96 -16.42
CA VAL A 199 9.56 12.66 -16.36
C VAL A 199 9.88 11.48 -17.28
N HIS A 200 11.12 11.42 -17.74
CA HIS A 200 11.60 10.26 -18.50
C HIS A 200 11.47 8.99 -17.65
N LEU A 201 11.17 7.83 -18.26
CA LEU A 201 10.90 6.58 -17.54
C LEU A 201 12.01 6.18 -16.55
N ARG A 202 13.28 6.47 -16.87
CA ARG A 202 14.43 6.21 -15.99
C ARG A 202 14.49 7.11 -14.74
N ALA A 203 13.77 8.23 -14.75
CA ALA A 203 13.71 9.20 -13.67
C ALA A 203 12.41 9.07 -12.82
N VAL A 204 11.53 8.12 -13.15
CA VAL A 204 10.31 7.86 -12.39
C VAL A 204 10.66 7.32 -11.00
N ASP A 205 10.17 7.96 -9.94
CA ASP A 205 10.35 7.52 -8.56
C ASP A 205 9.21 6.60 -8.09
N ILE A 206 9.44 5.30 -8.22
CA ILE A 206 8.57 4.25 -7.66
C ILE A 206 8.91 3.89 -6.20
N GLY A 207 9.90 4.55 -5.61
CA GLY A 207 10.40 4.27 -4.28
C GLY A 207 11.39 3.10 -4.23
N ILE A 208 12.34 3.19 -3.30
CA ILE A 208 13.47 2.27 -3.13
C ILE A 208 13.06 0.79 -3.03
N GLY A 209 11.91 0.50 -2.40
CA GLY A 209 11.43 -0.88 -2.23
C GLY A 209 10.96 -1.49 -3.55
N ALA A 210 10.24 -0.73 -4.37
CA ALA A 210 9.76 -1.21 -5.66
C ALA A 210 10.91 -1.35 -6.64
N GLU A 211 11.85 -0.40 -6.65
CA GLU A 211 13.08 -0.53 -7.43
C GLU A 211 13.89 -1.77 -7.07
N ALA A 212 14.07 -2.05 -5.77
CA ALA A 212 14.79 -3.23 -5.31
C ALA A 212 14.09 -4.53 -5.77
N ALA A 213 12.76 -4.61 -5.64
CA ALA A 213 12.00 -5.75 -6.12
C ALA A 213 12.14 -5.97 -7.63
N ILE A 214 12.08 -4.90 -8.43
CA ILE A 214 12.29 -4.98 -9.89
C ILE A 214 13.73 -5.39 -10.24
N LYS A 215 14.74 -4.89 -9.51
CA LYS A 215 16.15 -5.29 -9.72
C LYS A 215 16.36 -6.78 -9.48
N VAL A 216 15.78 -7.33 -8.41
CA VAL A 216 15.81 -8.77 -8.13
C VAL A 216 15.16 -9.56 -9.27
N PHE A 217 13.99 -9.11 -9.75
CA PHE A 217 13.31 -9.74 -10.88
C PHE A 217 14.13 -9.70 -12.18
N ARG A 218 14.75 -8.56 -12.51
CA ARG A 218 15.61 -8.43 -13.70
C ARG A 218 16.82 -9.37 -13.63
N LYS A 219 17.46 -9.48 -12.47
CA LYS A 219 18.58 -10.41 -12.27
C LYS A 219 18.15 -11.85 -12.52
N TYR A 220 16.94 -12.21 -12.12
CA TYR A 220 16.37 -13.54 -12.36
C TYR A 220 16.20 -13.84 -13.86
N ILE A 221 15.56 -12.93 -14.62
CA ILE A 221 15.40 -13.09 -16.08
C ILE A 221 16.75 -13.23 -16.78
N MET A 222 17.72 -12.39 -16.41
CA MET A 222 19.04 -12.41 -17.07
C MET A 222 19.81 -13.70 -16.79
N CYS A 223 19.63 -14.31 -15.61
CA CYS A 223 20.25 -15.59 -15.27
C CYS A 223 19.59 -16.77 -15.99
N ASP A 224 18.26 -16.71 -16.19
CA ASP A 224 17.47 -17.73 -16.90
C ASP A 224 17.85 -17.82 -18.39
N GLN A 225 18.13 -16.68 -19.02
CA GLN A 225 18.62 -16.63 -20.42
C GLN A 225 20.01 -17.24 -20.62
N THR A 226 20.80 -17.38 -19.55
CA THR A 226 22.14 -17.99 -19.59
C THR A 226 22.17 -19.49 -19.28
N ALA A 227 21.04 -20.10 -18.93
CA ALA A 227 20.94 -21.52 -18.58
C ALA A 227 19.63 -22.18 -19.10
N PRO A 228 19.46 -22.33 -20.43
CA PRO A 228 18.28 -22.99 -20.98
C PRO A 228 18.24 -24.47 -20.56
N GLY A 229 17.32 -24.83 -19.65
CA GLY A 229 17.05 -26.22 -19.26
C GLY A 229 16.98 -26.53 -17.76
N VAL A 230 17.20 -25.56 -16.87
CA VAL A 230 17.12 -25.77 -15.41
C VAL A 230 15.71 -25.45 -14.89
N PRO A 231 15.09 -26.28 -14.02
CA PRO A 231 13.78 -25.99 -13.43
C PRO A 231 13.76 -24.64 -12.69
N VAL A 232 12.68 -23.88 -12.90
CA VAL A 232 12.44 -22.54 -12.35
C VAL A 232 12.38 -22.58 -10.80
N VAL A 233 13.50 -22.31 -10.13
CA VAL A 233 13.50 -22.02 -8.68
C VAL A 233 13.26 -20.54 -8.49
N ARG A 234 12.06 -20.14 -8.05
CA ARG A 234 11.70 -18.72 -7.87
C ARG A 234 12.56 -18.06 -6.78
N PRO A 235 12.88 -16.76 -6.89
CA PRO A 235 13.69 -16.09 -5.89
C PRO A 235 13.00 -16.12 -4.53
N VAL A 236 13.70 -16.63 -3.52
CA VAL A 236 13.29 -16.50 -2.12
C VAL A 236 13.56 -15.06 -1.71
N TYR A 237 12.49 -14.28 -1.55
CA TYR A 237 12.60 -12.90 -1.06
C TYR A 237 12.89 -12.93 0.44
N SER A 238 14.16 -12.88 0.83
CA SER A 238 14.51 -12.63 2.24
C SER A 238 14.08 -11.20 2.59
N ALA A 239 13.34 -11.03 3.68
CA ALA A 239 12.97 -9.71 4.17
C ALA A 239 14.26 -8.87 4.41
N PRO A 240 14.34 -7.63 3.91
CA PRO A 240 15.56 -6.85 4.08
C PRO A 240 15.74 -6.34 5.52
N HIS A 241 16.99 -6.29 5.98
CA HIS A 241 17.42 -6.03 7.38
C HIS A 241 16.84 -4.75 8.02
N TRP A 242 16.35 -3.77 7.26
CA TRP A 242 15.73 -2.55 7.82
C TRP A 242 14.35 -2.76 8.46
N ILE A 243 13.74 -3.94 8.30
CA ILE A 243 12.50 -4.29 9.03
C ILE A 243 12.78 -4.66 10.49
N GLU A 244 14.00 -5.11 10.83
CA GLU A 244 14.38 -5.49 12.20
C GLU A 244 14.77 -4.29 13.07
N GLY A 245 15.08 -3.13 12.48
CA GLY A 245 15.57 -1.94 13.18
C GLY A 245 14.53 -1.13 13.98
N LYS A 246 13.22 -1.41 13.86
CA LYS A 246 12.15 -0.66 14.56
C LYS A 246 11.51 -1.40 15.74
N ARG A 247 12.19 -2.40 16.31
CA ARG A 247 11.67 -3.20 17.44
C ARG A 247 12.04 -2.67 18.84
N ARG A 248 12.71 -1.52 18.93
CA ARG A 248 12.88 -0.75 20.18
C ARG A 248 12.12 0.57 20.02
N GLU A 249 11.36 0.95 21.05
CA GLU A 249 10.46 2.11 21.10
C GLU A 249 9.04 1.92 20.55
N ARG A 250 8.28 1.08 21.25
CA ARG A 250 6.86 1.34 21.54
C ARG A 250 6.50 0.70 22.88
N LYS A 251 6.98 1.33 23.96
CA LYS A 251 6.31 1.33 25.26
C LYS A 251 5.68 2.71 25.40
N LEU A 252 4.54 2.77 26.10
CA LEU A 252 3.64 3.92 26.31
C LEU A 252 2.53 3.98 25.25
N PHE A 253 1.40 3.33 25.53
CA PHE A 253 0.21 3.98 26.09
C PHE A 253 -0.79 2.86 26.46
N THR A 254 -0.97 2.67 27.77
CA THR A 254 -2.14 2.05 28.40
C THR A 254 -3.06 3.16 28.85
#